data_AF-A0A7V3ALJ1-F1
#
_entry.id   AF-A0A7V3ALJ1-F1
#
_cell.length_a   1.000
_cell.length_b   1.000
_cell.length_c   1.000
_cell.angle_alpha   90.00
_cell.angle_beta   90.00
_cell.angle_gamma   90.00
#
_symmetry.space_group_name_H-M   'P 1'
#
loop_
_entity.id
_entity.type
_entity.pdbx_description
1 polymer ?
#
loop_
_entity_poly.entity_id
_entity_poly.type
_entity_poly.pdbx_seq_one_letter_code
_entity_poly.pdbx_strand_id
1 'polypeptide(L)'
;MLPIILVGNNEKNILSFLEAERKKDDPAVIYLSSQNRQYSIDDIREIKKEVLISQTKRKIYFLKDFHRSSLEAQNAMLKLLEEAPEKIQFILTTNFLYSFLPTIISRAKVIYLNKNDPDEDKLNQAEKNFKRFFIEKKFVNFDNKESALNFINASIHFLKRELKKNPLYSSILNELINVKYLLENNNLNWQLSIDHLLIFIKKRFTINLSMKKSAFTLVELLVVVAIVGMLSALIVPNFMGARERARDAQRKSDLKQIQKALEMYKQDQNPPAYPTAGPTNNRFGSCNSQFGSTTIYMNKIPCDPLAPTPYYYQPNNSNLTYTLCACIENKADPDATGGDCSGTCPVGINKNYIVNQP
;
A
#
# COMPACT_ATOMS: atom_id res chain seq x y z
N MET A 1 -0.15 26.70 48.24
CA MET A 1 -0.05 25.69 47.15
C MET A 1 -1.44 25.40 46.62
N LEU A 2 -1.62 25.15 45.32
CA LEU A 2 -2.93 24.77 44.77
C LEU A 2 -3.36 23.38 45.30
N PRO A 3 -4.66 23.18 45.59
CA PRO A 3 -5.18 21.86 45.97
C PRO A 3 -5.08 20.87 44.80
N ILE A 4 -4.88 19.59 45.11
CA ILE A 4 -4.69 18.53 44.12
C ILE A 4 -5.91 17.60 44.09
N ILE A 5 -6.42 17.32 42.89
CA ILE A 5 -7.38 16.25 42.65
C ILE A 5 -6.64 15.06 42.04
N LEU A 6 -6.63 13.94 42.75
CA LEU A 6 -6.15 12.66 42.26
C LEU A 6 -7.32 11.91 41.63
N VAL A 7 -7.18 11.60 40.34
CA VAL A 7 -8.14 10.79 39.60
C VAL A 7 -7.56 9.40 39.42
N GLY A 8 -8.17 8.39 40.04
CA GLY A 8 -7.73 7.00 39.92
C GLY A 8 -8.43 6.03 40.88
N ASN A 9 -8.60 4.78 40.43
CA ASN A 9 -9.33 3.74 41.17
C ASN A 9 -8.41 2.81 41.97
N ASN A 10 -7.09 2.97 41.87
CA ASN A 10 -6.12 2.04 42.46
C ASN A 10 -5.54 2.61 43.75
N GLU A 11 -5.95 2.06 44.89
CA GLU A 11 -5.49 2.48 46.22
C GLU A 11 -3.97 2.40 46.38
N LYS A 12 -3.30 1.43 45.75
CA LYS A 12 -1.84 1.30 45.81
C LYS A 12 -1.11 2.48 45.16
N ASN A 13 -1.61 2.97 44.03
CA ASN A 13 -1.02 4.12 43.33
C ASN A 13 -1.25 5.43 44.10
N ILE A 14 -2.38 5.53 44.79
CA ILE A 14 -2.68 6.68 45.65
C ILE A 14 -1.74 6.68 46.87
N LEU A 15 -1.55 5.52 47.50
CA LEU A 15 -0.65 5.37 48.64
C LEU A 15 0.82 5.63 48.26
N SER A 16 1.29 5.16 47.11
CA SER A 16 2.66 5.43 46.65
C SER A 16 2.89 6.91 46.32
N PHE A 17 1.88 7.60 45.77
CA PHE A 17 1.93 9.05 45.57
C PHE A 17 2.02 9.79 46.91
N LEU A 18 1.23 9.38 47.90
CA LEU A 18 1.28 9.96 49.25
C LEU A 18 2.63 9.71 49.94
N GLU A 19 3.21 8.52 49.81
CA GLU A 19 4.54 8.19 50.34
C GLU A 19 5.65 9.00 49.65
N ALA A 20 5.53 9.26 48.35
CA ALA A 20 6.48 10.09 47.60
C ALA A 20 6.42 11.56 48.05
N GLU A 21 5.22 12.11 48.28
CA GLU A 21 5.08 13.47 48.81
C GLU A 21 5.47 13.57 50.30
N ARG A 22 5.33 12.49 51.08
CA ARG A 22 5.82 12.43 52.47
C ARG A 22 7.33 12.56 52.58
N LYS A 23 8.09 12.02 51.61
CA LYS A 23 9.56 12.04 51.62
C LYS A 23 10.19 13.41 51.29
N LYS A 24 9.45 14.36 50.72
CA LYS A 24 10.00 15.66 50.30
C LYS A 24 10.19 16.67 51.44
N ASP A 25 9.45 16.55 52.54
CA ASP A 25 9.37 17.64 53.56
C ASP A 25 8.85 17.20 54.94
N ASP A 26 8.63 15.89 55.17
CA ASP A 26 7.94 15.31 56.34
C ASP A 26 6.66 16.03 56.82
N PRO A 27 5.67 16.28 55.92
CA PRO A 27 4.40 16.86 56.30
C PRO A 27 3.54 15.89 57.12
N ALA A 28 2.80 16.40 58.11
CA ALA A 28 1.82 15.59 58.83
C ALA A 28 0.60 15.32 57.93
N VAL A 29 0.39 14.06 57.56
CA VAL A 29 -0.73 13.62 56.72
C VAL A 29 -1.92 13.26 57.62
N ILE A 30 -3.02 13.99 57.47
CA ILE A 30 -4.27 13.74 58.19
C ILE A 30 -5.22 13.05 57.22
N TYR A 31 -5.55 11.81 57.55
CA TYR A 31 -6.53 11.01 56.81
C TYR A 31 -7.92 11.33 57.34
N LEU A 32 -8.74 11.93 56.49
CA LEU A 32 -10.15 12.17 56.80
C LEU A 32 -10.95 11.12 56.04
N SER A 33 -11.65 10.27 56.79
CA SER A 33 -12.60 9.30 56.25
C SER A 33 -13.95 9.51 56.93
N SER A 34 -15.00 9.71 56.15
CA SER A 34 -16.36 9.80 56.70
C SER A 34 -16.82 8.45 57.26
N GLN A 35 -17.43 8.47 58.45
CA GLN A 35 -18.02 7.30 59.10
C GLN A 35 -19.21 6.72 58.30
N ASN A 36 -19.92 7.57 57.53
CA ASN A 36 -21.14 7.22 56.80
C ASN A 36 -20.93 7.08 55.28
N ARG A 37 -19.70 6.81 54.81
CA ARG A 37 -19.34 6.66 53.37
C ARG A 37 -19.59 7.90 52.50
N GLN A 38 -20.05 9.01 53.06
CA GLN A 38 -20.33 10.28 52.40
C GLN A 38 -19.98 11.45 53.34
N TYR A 39 -19.32 12.49 52.82
CA TYR A 39 -19.07 13.71 53.59
C TYR A 39 -20.32 14.59 53.62
N SER A 40 -20.76 14.90 54.83
CA SER A 40 -21.81 15.86 55.13
C SER A 40 -21.25 17.29 55.19
N ILE A 41 -22.12 18.30 55.18
CA ILE A 41 -21.71 19.69 55.33
C ILE A 41 -21.04 19.96 56.69
N ASP A 42 -21.44 19.26 57.74
CA ASP A 42 -20.91 19.47 59.08
C ASP A 42 -19.49 18.94 59.23
N ASP A 43 -19.15 17.83 58.56
CA ASP A 43 -17.77 17.33 58.46
C ASP A 43 -16.84 18.40 57.84
N ILE A 44 -17.30 19.07 56.78
CA ILE A 44 -16.52 20.13 56.11
C ILE A 44 -16.38 21.38 57.00
N ARG A 45 -17.41 21.70 57.80
CA ARG A 45 -17.34 22.81 58.76
C ARG A 45 -16.36 22.52 59.89
N GLU A 46 -16.28 21.28 60.35
CA GLU A 46 -15.32 20.85 61.37
C GLU A 46 -13.88 20.94 60.84
N ILE A 47 -13.64 20.42 59.63
CA ILE A 47 -12.34 20.54 58.94
C ILE A 47 -11.95 22.01 58.77
N LYS A 48 -12.90 22.87 58.39
CA LYS A 48 -12.66 24.30 58.23
C LYS A 48 -12.23 24.97 59.54
N LYS A 49 -12.84 24.59 60.68
CA LYS A 49 -12.43 25.10 62.00
C LYS A 49 -11.03 24.64 62.36
N GLU A 50 -10.68 23.39 62.08
CA GLU A 50 -9.35 22.84 62.37
C GLU A 50 -8.25 23.49 61.52
N VAL A 51 -8.54 23.74 60.23
CA VAL A 51 -7.63 24.35 59.25
C VAL A 51 -7.31 25.82 59.58
N LEU A 52 -8.23 26.54 60.21
CA LEU A 52 -8.06 27.95 60.60
C LEU A 52 -7.16 28.12 61.84
N ILE A 53 -6.88 27.06 62.59
CA ILE A 53 -5.98 27.11 63.75
C ILE A 53 -4.54 27.13 63.22
N SER A 54 -3.77 28.17 63.55
CA SER A 54 -2.37 28.34 63.10
C SER A 54 -1.50 27.13 63.45
N GLN A 55 -0.85 26.55 62.43
CA GLN A 55 0.02 25.37 62.57
C GLN A 55 1.48 25.71 62.23
N THR A 56 2.41 25.15 62.99
CA THR A 56 3.86 25.38 62.79
C THR A 56 4.42 24.59 61.61
N LYS A 57 3.87 23.39 61.34
CA LYS A 57 4.32 22.43 60.30
C LYS A 57 3.36 22.34 59.10
N ARG A 58 3.89 21.94 57.95
CA ARG A 58 3.11 21.65 56.73
C ARG A 58 2.20 20.44 56.95
N LYS A 59 0.91 20.56 56.61
CA LYS A 59 -0.09 19.49 56.75
C LYS A 59 -0.73 19.15 55.41
N ILE A 60 -0.96 17.86 55.19
CA ILE A 60 -1.70 17.36 54.02
C ILE A 60 -3.01 16.77 54.51
N TYR A 61 -4.13 17.34 54.07
CA TYR A 61 -5.46 16.79 54.32
C TYR A 61 -5.84 15.90 53.13
N PHE A 62 -5.93 14.61 53.38
CA PHE A 62 -6.30 13.62 52.38
C PHE A 62 -7.77 13.22 52.57
N LEU A 63 -8.62 13.62 51.63
CA LEU A 63 -10.04 13.28 51.61
C LEU A 63 -10.27 12.15 50.61
N LYS A 64 -10.43 10.93 51.15
CA LYS A 64 -10.71 9.74 50.36
C LYS A 64 -12.16 9.77 49.85
N ASP A 65 -12.36 9.45 48.58
CA ASP A 65 -13.67 9.31 47.93
C ASP A 65 -14.55 10.57 48.05
N PHE A 66 -13.92 11.74 47.97
CA PHE A 66 -14.63 13.03 48.14
C PHE A 66 -15.72 13.27 47.10
N HIS A 67 -15.67 12.57 45.96
CA HIS A 67 -16.76 12.56 44.96
C HIS A 67 -18.11 12.09 45.50
N ARG A 68 -18.14 11.35 46.62
CA ARG A 68 -19.39 10.91 47.26
C ARG A 68 -20.00 11.96 48.18
N SER A 69 -19.34 13.09 48.39
CA SER A 69 -19.83 14.17 49.23
C SER A 69 -21.14 14.77 48.68
N SER A 70 -21.97 15.27 49.58
CA SER A 70 -23.20 16.01 49.23
C SER A 70 -22.88 17.30 48.46
N LEU A 71 -23.81 17.81 47.65
CA LEU A 71 -23.61 19.05 46.88
C LEU A 71 -23.34 20.24 47.81
N GLU A 72 -23.97 20.25 48.97
CA GLU A 72 -23.80 21.22 50.04
C GLU A 72 -22.38 21.15 50.62
N ALA A 73 -21.84 19.96 50.84
CA ALA A 73 -20.46 19.76 51.30
C ALA A 73 -19.44 20.20 50.24
N GLN A 74 -19.69 19.89 48.95
CA GLN A 74 -18.84 20.34 47.84
C GLN A 74 -18.78 21.88 47.75
N ASN A 75 -19.94 22.54 47.86
CA ASN A 75 -20.01 24.01 47.84
C ASN A 75 -19.38 24.65 49.08
N ALA A 76 -19.54 24.05 50.25
CA ALA A 76 -18.89 24.53 51.48
C ALA A 76 -17.35 24.47 51.41
N MET A 77 -16.81 23.54 50.62
CA MET A 77 -15.37 23.34 50.43
C MET A 77 -14.72 24.39 49.51
N LEU A 78 -15.49 25.06 48.65
CA LEU A 78 -14.94 25.99 47.64
C LEU A 78 -14.08 27.10 48.25
N LYS A 79 -14.58 27.74 49.32
CA LYS A 79 -13.85 28.81 50.01
C LYS A 79 -12.53 28.30 50.61
N LEU A 80 -12.49 27.05 51.06
CA LEU A 80 -11.30 26.44 51.65
C LEU A 80 -10.23 26.09 50.59
N LEU A 81 -10.66 25.73 49.38
CA LEU A 81 -9.78 25.44 48.25
C LEU A 81 -9.18 26.73 47.65
N GLU A 82 -9.90 27.84 47.72
CA GLU A 82 -9.49 29.14 47.17
C GLU A 82 -8.58 29.93 48.15
N GLU A 83 -8.92 29.93 49.44
CA GLU A 83 -8.21 30.67 50.49
C GLU A 83 -7.41 29.73 51.43
N ALA A 84 -6.81 28.66 50.89
CA ALA A 84 -6.04 27.72 51.70
C ALA A 84 -4.77 28.38 52.28
N PRO A 85 -4.48 28.24 53.59
CA PRO A 85 -3.24 28.73 54.18
C PRO A 85 -1.99 28.14 53.49
N GLU A 86 -0.90 28.89 53.43
CA GLU A 86 0.30 28.53 52.63
C GLU A 86 0.91 27.15 52.98
N LYS A 87 0.75 26.73 54.23
CA LYS A 87 1.28 25.46 54.78
C LYS A 87 0.32 24.28 54.70
N ILE A 88 -0.86 24.46 54.11
CA ILE A 88 -1.91 23.44 54.05
C ILE A 88 -2.14 23.03 52.60
N GLN A 89 -2.20 21.73 52.36
CA GLN A 89 -2.45 21.16 51.05
C GLN A 89 -3.60 20.14 51.12
N PHE A 90 -4.59 20.31 50.24
CA PHE A 90 -5.69 19.37 50.11
C PHE A 90 -5.43 18.40 48.96
N ILE A 91 -5.67 17.12 49.23
CA ILE A 91 -5.64 16.05 48.23
C ILE A 91 -7.01 15.38 48.24
N LEU A 92 -7.72 15.48 47.12
CA LEU A 92 -9.07 14.92 46.93
C LEU A 92 -8.97 13.73 45.99
N THR A 93 -9.58 12.59 46.32
CA THR A 93 -9.63 11.44 45.39
C THR A 93 -10.99 11.28 44.73
N THR A 94 -10.96 10.94 43.44
CA THR A 94 -12.14 10.54 42.68
C THR A 94 -11.84 9.44 41.67
N ASN A 95 -12.86 8.62 41.40
CA ASN A 95 -12.83 7.65 40.31
C ASN A 95 -13.08 8.32 38.95
N PHE A 96 -13.81 9.44 38.95
CA PHE A 96 -14.27 10.12 37.74
C PHE A 96 -14.31 11.63 37.91
N LEU A 97 -13.67 12.39 37.02
CA LEU A 97 -13.61 13.86 37.15
C LEU A 97 -15.00 14.53 37.15
N TYR A 98 -15.94 14.02 36.36
CA TYR A 98 -17.30 14.58 36.21
C TYR A 98 -18.17 14.46 37.48
N SER A 99 -17.73 13.71 38.48
CA SER A 99 -18.44 13.58 39.76
C SER A 99 -18.25 14.78 40.68
N PHE A 100 -17.28 15.66 40.38
CA PHE A 100 -17.10 16.92 41.08
C PHE A 100 -17.85 18.06 40.38
N LEU A 101 -18.27 19.04 41.19
CA LEU A 101 -18.75 20.30 40.66
C LEU A 101 -17.66 20.98 39.79
N PRO A 102 -18.02 21.56 38.62
CA PRO A 102 -17.08 22.29 37.78
C PRO A 102 -16.32 23.40 38.52
N THR A 103 -16.94 24.00 39.52
CA THR A 103 -16.36 25.03 40.39
C THR A 103 -15.19 24.52 41.23
N ILE A 104 -15.21 23.24 41.66
CA ILE A 104 -14.10 22.57 42.34
C ILE A 104 -12.98 22.27 41.36
N ILE A 105 -13.31 21.75 40.18
CA ILE A 105 -12.32 21.40 39.14
C ILE A 105 -11.52 22.63 38.73
N SER A 106 -12.17 23.79 38.60
CA SER A 106 -11.49 25.04 38.23
C SER A 106 -10.46 25.54 39.25
N ARG A 107 -10.57 25.12 40.52
CA ARG A 107 -9.73 25.59 41.64
C ARG A 107 -8.64 24.60 42.03
N ALA A 108 -8.55 23.47 41.34
CA ALA A 108 -7.63 22.40 41.71
C ALA A 108 -6.80 21.89 40.53
N LYS A 109 -5.60 21.42 40.85
CA LYS A 109 -4.72 20.75 39.89
C LYS A 109 -5.12 19.29 39.76
N VAL A 110 -5.56 18.90 38.58
CA VAL A 110 -5.96 17.52 38.27
C VAL A 110 -4.72 16.69 37.92
N ILE A 111 -4.53 15.58 38.62
CA ILE A 111 -3.50 14.58 38.34
C ILE A 111 -4.21 13.25 38.07
N TYR A 112 -4.05 12.75 36.85
CA TYR A 112 -4.50 11.42 36.49
C TYR A 112 -3.44 10.42 36.95
N LEU A 113 -3.76 9.66 38.00
CA LEU A 113 -2.98 8.51 38.38
C LEU A 113 -3.25 7.47 37.30
N ASN A 114 -2.24 7.27 36.46
CA ASN A 114 -2.30 6.51 35.23
C ASN A 114 -3.17 5.26 35.42
N LYS A 115 -4.13 5.04 34.50
CA LYS A 115 -4.77 3.74 34.36
C LYS A 115 -3.62 2.75 34.20
N ASN A 116 -3.29 2.01 35.25
CA ASN A 116 -2.52 0.80 35.08
C ASN A 116 -3.42 -0.05 34.15
N ASP A 117 -2.95 -0.28 32.93
CA ASP A 117 -3.43 -1.41 32.14
C ASP A 117 -3.49 -2.63 33.08
N PRO A 118 -4.56 -3.44 33.02
CA PRO A 118 -4.80 -4.50 33.97
C PRO A 118 -3.56 -5.41 34.07
N ASP A 119 -2.90 -5.38 35.22
CA ASP A 119 -1.79 -6.22 35.66
C ASP A 119 -0.62 -6.34 34.66
N GLU A 120 0.30 -5.36 34.65
CA GLU A 120 1.56 -5.40 33.89
C GLU A 120 2.37 -6.70 34.13
N ASP A 121 2.29 -7.27 35.35
CA ASP A 121 2.90 -8.57 35.68
C ASP A 121 2.21 -9.75 34.97
N LYS A 122 0.87 -9.75 34.88
CA LYS A 122 0.12 -10.78 34.14
C LYS A 122 0.28 -10.61 32.64
N LEU A 123 0.36 -9.38 32.14
CA LEU A 123 0.67 -9.07 30.74
C LEU A 123 2.07 -9.51 30.37
N ASN A 124 3.06 -9.31 31.25
CA ASN A 124 4.43 -9.80 31.05
C ASN A 124 4.53 -11.33 31.10
N GLN A 125 3.78 -11.99 31.99
CA GLN A 125 3.71 -13.45 32.04
C GLN A 125 3.00 -14.03 30.82
N ALA A 126 1.92 -13.39 30.37
CA ALA A 126 1.22 -13.78 29.15
C ALA A 126 2.03 -13.47 27.89
N GLU A 127 2.83 -12.39 27.85
CA GLU A 127 3.80 -12.13 26.78
C GLU A 127 4.89 -13.23 26.74
N LYS A 128 5.38 -13.67 27.90
CA LYS A 128 6.31 -14.82 27.99
C LYS A 128 5.65 -16.11 27.51
N ASN A 129 4.39 -16.37 27.89
CA ASN A 129 3.64 -17.54 27.45
C ASN A 129 3.34 -17.50 25.95
N PHE A 130 3.06 -16.31 25.41
CA PHE A 130 2.86 -16.09 23.98
C PHE A 130 4.16 -16.33 23.21
N LYS A 131 5.30 -15.81 23.69
CA LYS A 131 6.62 -16.11 23.13
C LYS A 131 6.95 -17.61 23.19
N ARG A 132 6.64 -18.29 24.29
CA ARG A 132 6.78 -19.75 24.41
C ARG A 132 5.89 -20.51 23.44
N PHE A 133 4.64 -20.12 23.25
CA PHE A 133 3.78 -20.70 22.22
C PHE A 133 4.41 -20.55 20.82
N PHE A 134 4.95 -19.36 20.53
CA PHE A 134 5.62 -19.04 19.27
C PHE A 134 6.90 -19.86 19.03
N ILE A 135 7.70 -20.11 20.07
CA ILE A 135 9.00 -20.79 19.97
C ILE A 135 8.86 -22.32 20.13
N GLU A 136 8.06 -22.78 21.08
CA GLU A 136 8.01 -24.17 21.54
C GLU A 136 6.82 -24.96 20.94
N LYS A 137 5.89 -24.31 20.23
CA LYS A 137 4.74 -24.93 19.53
C LYS A 137 3.84 -25.84 20.41
N LYS A 138 3.78 -25.61 21.73
CA LYS A 138 2.91 -26.35 22.65
C LYS A 138 1.59 -25.63 22.86
N PHE A 139 0.48 -26.35 22.80
CA PHE A 139 -0.85 -25.82 23.13
C PHE A 139 -0.90 -25.40 24.60
N VAL A 140 -1.57 -24.27 24.87
CA VAL A 140 -1.74 -23.73 26.23
C VAL A 140 -3.15 -24.12 26.70
N ASN A 141 -3.23 -24.77 27.86
CA ASN A 141 -4.51 -25.07 28.50
C ASN A 141 -4.89 -23.90 29.42
N PHE A 142 -6.18 -23.53 29.42
CA PHE A 142 -6.70 -22.46 30.25
C PHE A 142 -7.75 -22.99 31.22
N ASP A 143 -7.54 -22.72 32.51
CA ASP A 143 -8.43 -23.20 33.57
C ASP A 143 -9.80 -22.50 33.56
N ASN A 144 -9.84 -21.23 33.13
CA ASN A 144 -11.07 -20.43 33.11
C ASN A 144 -11.13 -19.44 31.94
N LYS A 145 -12.35 -18.98 31.64
CA LYS A 145 -12.65 -17.97 30.59
C LYS A 145 -11.87 -16.67 30.80
N GLU A 146 -11.65 -16.27 32.04
CA GLU A 146 -10.93 -15.03 32.37
C GLU A 146 -9.43 -15.12 32.03
N SER A 147 -8.79 -16.26 32.28
CA SER A 147 -7.41 -16.52 31.87
C SER A 147 -7.26 -16.55 30.36
N ALA A 148 -8.25 -17.12 29.66
CA ALA A 148 -8.35 -17.10 28.21
C ALA A 148 -8.42 -15.65 27.66
N LEU A 149 -9.28 -14.81 28.23
CA LEU A 149 -9.40 -13.39 27.85
C LEU A 149 -8.13 -12.59 28.18
N ASN A 150 -7.50 -12.84 29.32
CA ASN A 150 -6.23 -12.22 29.70
C ASN A 150 -5.11 -12.57 28.72
N PHE A 151 -5.04 -13.84 28.28
CA PHE A 151 -4.11 -14.27 27.25
C PHE A 151 -4.35 -13.57 25.92
N ILE A 152 -5.60 -13.45 25.48
CA ILE A 152 -5.96 -12.74 24.23
C ILE A 152 -5.59 -11.26 24.32
N ASN A 153 -5.87 -10.61 25.45
CA ASN A 153 -5.51 -9.20 25.67
C ASN A 153 -3.99 -8.97 25.61
N ALA A 154 -3.22 -9.84 26.28
CA ALA A 154 -1.76 -9.79 26.21
C ALA A 154 -1.23 -10.03 24.78
N SER A 155 -1.84 -10.97 24.06
CA SER A 155 -1.51 -11.28 22.67
C SER A 155 -1.75 -10.09 21.74
N ILE A 156 -2.89 -9.40 21.91
CA ILE A 156 -3.24 -8.18 21.17
C ILE A 156 -2.22 -7.08 21.47
N HIS A 157 -1.85 -6.87 22.74
CA HIS A 157 -0.88 -5.86 23.13
C HIS A 157 0.51 -6.14 22.52
N PHE A 158 0.98 -7.39 22.61
CA PHE A 158 2.25 -7.81 22.02
C PHE A 158 2.27 -7.62 20.50
N LEU A 159 1.22 -8.08 19.80
CA LEU A 159 1.15 -7.97 18.35
C LEU A 159 1.00 -6.53 17.88
N LYS A 160 0.30 -5.66 18.61
CA LYS A 160 0.29 -4.21 18.33
C LYS A 160 1.70 -3.62 18.37
N ARG A 161 2.54 -4.04 19.31
CA ARG A 161 3.94 -3.58 19.41
C ARG A 161 4.77 -4.09 18.23
N GLU A 162 4.61 -5.36 17.85
CA GLU A 162 5.37 -5.98 16.76
C GLU A 162 4.83 -5.63 15.36
N LEU A 163 3.59 -5.14 15.24
CA LEU A 163 2.98 -4.67 13.99
C LEU A 163 3.82 -3.56 13.34
N LYS A 164 4.47 -2.71 14.16
CA LYS A 164 5.37 -1.66 13.66
C LYS A 164 6.55 -2.21 12.86
N LYS A 165 6.95 -3.47 13.11
CA LYS A 165 8.12 -4.10 12.47
C LYS A 165 7.74 -4.99 11.29
N ASN A 166 6.57 -5.64 11.34
CA ASN A 166 6.14 -6.56 10.29
C ASN A 166 4.62 -6.45 10.03
N PRO A 167 4.20 -6.15 8.79
CA PRO A 167 2.78 -6.00 8.43
C PRO A 167 1.99 -7.33 8.50
N LEU A 168 2.69 -8.47 8.52
CA LEU A 168 2.11 -9.82 8.61
C LEU A 168 1.26 -10.04 9.87
N TYR A 169 1.51 -9.28 10.94
CA TYR A 169 0.77 -9.41 12.20
C TYR A 169 -0.65 -8.82 12.16
N SER A 170 -0.99 -8.02 11.14
CA SER A 170 -2.30 -7.36 10.99
C SER A 170 -3.47 -8.36 10.92
N SER A 171 -3.35 -9.39 10.08
CA SER A 171 -4.40 -10.41 9.92
C SER A 171 -4.61 -11.22 11.21
N ILE A 172 -3.54 -11.47 11.96
CA ILE A 172 -3.61 -12.22 13.23
C ILE A 172 -4.24 -11.34 14.32
N LEU A 173 -3.91 -10.06 14.34
CA LEU A 173 -4.47 -9.10 15.27
C LEU A 173 -5.98 -8.97 15.09
N ASN A 174 -6.46 -8.89 13.84
CA ASN A 174 -7.90 -8.84 13.55
C ASN A 174 -8.62 -10.09 14.06
N GLU A 175 -8.03 -11.27 13.85
CA GLU A 175 -8.62 -12.53 14.31
C GLU A 175 -8.68 -12.59 15.85
N LEU A 176 -7.62 -12.15 16.54
CA LEU A 176 -7.61 -12.06 18.00
C LEU A 176 -8.70 -11.12 18.54
N ILE A 177 -8.89 -9.97 17.89
CA ILE A 177 -9.94 -9.00 18.26
C ILE A 177 -11.32 -9.63 18.06
N ASN A 178 -11.52 -10.36 16.95
CA ASN A 178 -12.78 -11.05 16.67
C ASN A 178 -13.06 -12.14 17.72
N VAL A 179 -12.10 -13.01 18.00
CA VAL A 179 -12.25 -14.07 19.01
C VAL A 179 -12.49 -13.49 20.41
N LYS A 180 -11.82 -12.38 20.76
CA LYS A 180 -12.11 -11.65 22.01
C LYS A 180 -13.57 -11.23 22.09
N TYR A 181 -14.05 -10.54 21.05
CA TYR A 181 -15.42 -10.05 20.97
C TYR A 181 -16.44 -11.19 21.07
N LEU A 182 -16.18 -12.29 20.37
CA LEU A 182 -17.04 -13.47 20.39
C LEU A 182 -17.09 -14.11 21.80
N LEU A 183 -15.95 -14.23 22.47
CA LEU A 183 -15.89 -14.76 23.83
C LEU A 183 -16.57 -13.86 24.87
N GLU A 184 -16.46 -12.54 24.74
CA GLU A 184 -17.09 -11.60 25.68
C GLU A 184 -18.62 -11.60 25.55
N ASN A 185 -19.14 -11.65 24.32
CA ASN A 185 -20.58 -11.46 24.06
C ASN A 185 -21.37 -12.76 23.90
N ASN A 186 -20.71 -13.91 23.83
CA ASN A 186 -21.37 -15.21 23.67
C ASN A 186 -20.91 -16.22 24.73
N ASN A 187 -21.73 -17.25 24.95
CA ASN A 187 -21.41 -18.36 25.84
C ASN A 187 -20.64 -19.47 25.11
N LEU A 188 -19.51 -19.10 24.49
CA LEU A 188 -18.67 -20.02 23.72
C LEU A 188 -17.73 -20.82 24.63
N ASN A 189 -17.36 -22.03 24.16
CA ASN A 189 -16.28 -22.79 24.77
C ASN A 189 -14.94 -22.06 24.54
N TRP A 190 -14.37 -21.53 25.60
CA TRP A 190 -13.15 -20.71 25.55
C TRP A 190 -11.93 -21.51 25.10
N GLN A 191 -11.80 -22.77 25.53
CA GLN A 191 -10.65 -23.61 25.19
C GLN A 191 -10.65 -23.91 23.69
N LEU A 192 -11.79 -24.35 23.13
CA LEU A 192 -11.92 -24.63 21.70
C LEU A 192 -11.65 -23.39 20.84
N SER A 193 -12.16 -22.23 21.29
CA SER A 193 -11.95 -20.95 20.60
C SER A 193 -10.47 -20.57 20.55
N ILE A 194 -9.74 -20.76 21.65
CA ILE A 194 -8.30 -20.53 21.68
C ILE A 194 -7.55 -21.57 20.85
N ASP A 195 -7.91 -22.85 20.90
CA ASP A 195 -7.24 -23.87 20.10
C ASP A 195 -7.36 -23.57 18.59
N HIS A 196 -8.54 -23.16 18.13
CA HIS A 196 -8.76 -22.69 16.76
C HIS A 196 -7.90 -21.48 16.40
N LEU A 197 -7.84 -20.49 17.29
CA LEU A 197 -7.00 -19.31 17.14
C LEU A 197 -5.51 -19.69 17.03
N LEU A 198 -5.04 -20.57 17.90
CA LEU A 198 -3.65 -21.05 17.92
C LEU A 198 -3.30 -21.80 16.63
N ILE A 199 -4.21 -22.63 16.11
CA ILE A 199 -4.07 -23.30 14.80
C ILE A 199 -3.99 -22.28 13.67
N PHE A 200 -4.88 -21.27 13.68
CA PHE A 200 -4.88 -20.19 12.68
C PHE A 200 -3.54 -19.45 12.66
N ILE A 201 -3.04 -19.07 13.83
CA ILE A 201 -1.73 -18.41 14.01
C ILE A 201 -0.62 -19.29 13.46
N LYS A 202 -0.58 -20.58 13.84
CA LYS A 202 0.45 -21.54 13.39
C LYS A 202 0.47 -21.71 11.87
N LYS A 203 -0.70 -21.80 11.23
CA LYS A 203 -0.82 -21.92 9.77
C LYS A 203 -0.24 -20.69 9.06
N ARG A 204 -0.58 -19.49 9.52
CA ARG A 204 -0.10 -18.22 8.96
C ARG A 204 1.42 -18.02 9.15
N PHE A 205 1.97 -18.48 10.28
CA PHE A 205 3.41 -18.43 10.51
C PHE A 205 4.19 -19.43 9.66
N THR A 206 3.72 -20.68 9.60
CA THR A 206 4.40 -21.75 8.83
C THR A 206 4.46 -21.43 7.34
N ILE A 207 3.37 -20.87 6.78
CA ILE A 207 3.33 -20.43 5.37
C ILE A 207 4.39 -19.34 5.11
N ASN A 208 4.58 -18.40 6.02
CA ASN A 208 5.56 -17.32 5.85
C ASN A 208 7.01 -17.76 6.07
N LEU A 209 7.29 -18.71 6.99
CA LEU A 209 8.63 -19.29 7.13
C LEU A 209 9.04 -20.10 5.88
N SER A 210 8.06 -20.71 5.20
CA SER A 210 8.29 -21.40 3.91
C SER A 210 8.46 -20.43 2.74
N MET A 211 8.05 -19.16 2.88
CA MET A 211 8.37 -18.09 1.94
C MET A 211 9.67 -17.38 2.31
N LYS A 212 10.73 -18.13 2.67
CA LYS A 212 12.08 -17.65 2.37
C LYS A 212 12.13 -17.50 0.86
N LYS A 213 11.93 -16.29 0.36
CA LYS A 213 12.19 -15.95 -1.04
C LYS A 213 13.58 -16.46 -1.34
N SER A 214 13.69 -17.47 -2.19
CA SER A 214 14.96 -17.93 -2.74
C SER A 214 15.60 -16.70 -3.40
N ALA A 215 16.56 -16.09 -2.73
CA ALA A 215 17.35 -15.04 -3.33
C ALA A 215 18.17 -15.71 -4.43
N PHE A 216 18.01 -15.24 -5.66
CA PHE A 216 18.80 -15.71 -6.80
C PHE A 216 20.28 -15.56 -6.47
N THR A 217 21.06 -16.60 -6.73
CA THR A 217 22.51 -16.53 -6.59
C THR A 217 23.09 -15.71 -7.75
N LEU A 218 24.20 -15.00 -7.50
CA LEU A 218 24.87 -14.21 -8.54
C LEU A 218 25.33 -15.09 -9.72
N VAL A 219 25.70 -16.34 -9.43
CA VAL A 219 26.11 -17.33 -10.43
C VAL A 219 24.95 -17.73 -11.35
N GLU A 220 23.74 -17.94 -10.82
CA GLU A 220 22.56 -18.26 -11.64
C GLU A 220 22.23 -17.12 -12.60
N LEU A 221 22.27 -15.87 -12.13
CA LEU A 221 22.02 -14.71 -12.98
C LEU A 221 23.08 -14.59 -14.09
N LEU A 222 24.35 -14.83 -13.75
CA LEU A 222 25.46 -14.76 -14.70
C LEU A 222 25.33 -15.80 -15.82
N VAL A 223 24.98 -17.04 -15.46
CA VAL A 223 24.75 -18.10 -16.45
C VAL A 223 23.58 -17.76 -17.36
N VAL A 224 22.49 -17.20 -16.82
CA VAL A 224 21.31 -16.82 -17.63
C VAL A 224 21.65 -15.73 -18.63
N VAL A 225 22.33 -14.65 -18.22
CA VAL A 225 22.70 -13.58 -19.16
C VAL A 225 23.71 -14.05 -20.21
N ALA A 226 24.61 -14.98 -19.86
CA ALA A 226 25.53 -15.58 -20.81
C ALA A 226 24.80 -16.41 -21.89
N ILE A 227 23.85 -17.26 -21.50
CA ILE A 227 23.06 -18.08 -22.43
C ILE A 227 22.18 -17.19 -23.32
N VAL A 228 21.49 -16.20 -22.75
CA VAL A 228 20.65 -15.26 -23.51
C VAL A 228 21.49 -14.43 -24.49
N GLY A 229 22.70 -14.00 -24.09
CA GLY A 229 23.63 -13.28 -24.96
C GLY A 229 24.08 -14.13 -26.15
N MET A 230 24.47 -15.38 -25.90
CA MET A 230 24.87 -16.33 -26.95
C MET A 230 23.74 -16.60 -27.95
N LEU A 231 22.53 -16.89 -27.46
CA LEU A 231 21.37 -17.14 -28.32
C LEU A 231 20.97 -15.91 -29.13
N SER A 232 20.99 -14.72 -28.51
CA SER A 232 20.62 -13.46 -29.19
C SER A 232 21.57 -13.13 -30.34
N ALA A 233 22.87 -13.40 -30.18
CA ALA A 233 23.88 -13.16 -31.22
C ALA A 233 23.60 -13.96 -32.51
N LEU A 234 23.04 -15.16 -32.40
CA LEU A 234 22.70 -16.00 -33.56
C LEU A 234 21.39 -15.57 -34.25
N ILE A 235 20.41 -15.08 -33.49
CA ILE A 235 19.06 -14.82 -33.99
C ILE A 235 18.98 -13.48 -34.74
N VAL A 236 19.63 -12.43 -34.22
CA VAL A 236 19.53 -11.06 -34.75
C VAL A 236 19.87 -10.94 -36.25
N PRO A 237 21.00 -11.47 -36.77
CA PRO A 237 21.33 -11.32 -38.19
C PRO A 237 20.35 -12.05 -39.11
N ASN A 238 19.85 -13.22 -38.69
CA ASN A 238 18.86 -13.97 -39.47
C ASN A 238 17.50 -13.24 -39.53
N PHE A 239 17.14 -12.54 -38.46
CA PHE A 239 15.88 -11.79 -38.39
C PHE A 239 15.87 -10.57 -39.32
N MET A 240 17.00 -9.85 -39.45
CA MET A 240 17.11 -8.72 -40.38
C MET A 240 16.95 -9.18 -41.84
N GLY A 241 17.69 -10.20 -42.26
CA GLY A 241 17.59 -10.75 -43.62
C GLY A 241 16.24 -11.40 -43.93
N ALA A 242 15.53 -11.96 -42.92
CA ALA A 242 14.16 -12.45 -43.10
C ALA A 242 13.16 -11.30 -43.36
N ARG A 243 13.30 -10.17 -42.66
CA ARG A 243 12.46 -8.99 -42.89
C ARG A 243 12.69 -8.36 -44.26
N GLU A 244 13.95 -8.29 -44.71
CA GLU A 244 14.29 -7.82 -46.06
C GLU A 244 13.62 -8.68 -47.13
N ARG A 245 13.76 -10.01 -47.04
CA ARG A 245 13.10 -10.94 -47.98
C ARG A 245 11.57 -10.85 -47.96
N ALA A 246 10.97 -10.63 -46.79
CA ALA A 246 9.53 -10.46 -46.68
C ALA A 246 9.05 -9.18 -47.38
N ARG A 247 9.78 -8.06 -47.21
CA ARG A 247 9.50 -6.81 -47.94
C ARG A 247 9.70 -6.95 -49.44
N ASP A 248 10.77 -7.63 -49.87
CA ASP A 248 11.02 -7.88 -51.29
C ASP A 248 9.94 -8.76 -51.93
N ALA A 249 9.47 -9.80 -51.21
CA ALA A 249 8.34 -10.62 -51.65
C ALA A 249 7.05 -9.80 -51.81
N GLN A 250 6.80 -8.86 -50.88
CA GLN A 250 5.67 -7.92 -50.98
C GLN A 250 5.80 -7.04 -52.23
N ARG A 251 6.96 -6.40 -52.44
CA ARG A 251 7.22 -5.57 -53.64
C ARG A 251 6.99 -6.32 -54.95
N LYS A 252 7.47 -7.56 -55.04
CA LYS A 252 7.26 -8.43 -56.22
C LYS A 252 5.78 -8.73 -56.45
N SER A 253 5.02 -9.01 -55.39
CA SER A 253 3.58 -9.25 -55.47
C SER A 253 2.83 -8.00 -55.93
N ASP A 254 3.21 -6.84 -55.41
CA ASP A 254 2.59 -5.56 -55.70
C ASP A 254 2.81 -5.14 -57.17
N LEU A 255 4.02 -5.32 -57.70
CA LEU A 255 4.30 -5.08 -59.12
C LEU A 255 3.49 -5.98 -60.06
N LYS A 256 3.28 -7.26 -59.69
CA LYS A 256 2.41 -8.17 -60.45
C LYS A 256 0.94 -7.74 -60.43
N GLN A 257 0.45 -7.20 -59.32
CA GLN A 257 -0.90 -6.65 -59.22
C GLN A 257 -1.06 -5.42 -60.12
N ILE A 258 -0.08 -4.51 -60.11
CA ILE A 258 -0.06 -3.33 -60.99
C ILE A 258 -0.02 -3.75 -62.46
N GLN A 259 0.82 -4.72 -62.83
CA GLN A 259 0.87 -5.26 -64.19
C GLN A 259 -0.51 -5.75 -64.64
N LYS A 260 -1.21 -6.55 -63.83
CA LYS A 260 -2.57 -7.01 -64.18
C LYS A 260 -3.54 -5.85 -64.39
N ALA A 261 -3.47 -4.82 -63.54
CA ALA A 261 -4.30 -3.63 -63.68
C ALA A 261 -4.00 -2.83 -64.95
N LEU A 262 -2.72 -2.71 -65.33
CA LEU A 262 -2.29 -2.06 -66.57
C LEU A 262 -2.76 -2.82 -67.82
N GLU A 263 -2.72 -4.15 -67.78
CA GLU A 263 -3.23 -4.97 -68.90
C GLU A 263 -4.74 -4.83 -69.07
N MET A 264 -5.51 -4.85 -67.97
CA MET A 264 -6.96 -4.58 -68.03
C MET A 264 -7.25 -3.18 -68.58
N TYR A 265 -6.48 -2.17 -68.16
CA TYR A 265 -6.63 -0.81 -68.65
C TYR A 265 -6.43 -0.72 -70.18
N LYS A 266 -5.36 -1.33 -70.70
CA LYS A 266 -5.04 -1.32 -72.13
C LYS A 266 -6.12 -2.00 -72.98
N GLN A 267 -6.74 -3.08 -72.47
CA GLN A 267 -7.82 -3.78 -73.17
C GLN A 267 -9.05 -2.89 -73.38
N ASP A 268 -9.32 -1.98 -72.46
CA ASP A 268 -10.47 -1.07 -72.53
C ASP A 268 -10.19 0.22 -73.33
N GLN A 269 -8.92 0.50 -73.67
CA GLN A 269 -8.56 1.67 -74.48
C GLN A 269 -8.69 1.41 -75.99
N ASN A 270 -9.24 2.38 -76.73
CA ASN A 270 -9.29 2.38 -78.19
C ASN A 270 -8.73 3.70 -78.75
N PRO A 271 -7.51 3.75 -79.31
CA PRO A 271 -6.58 2.63 -79.57
C PRO A 271 -5.94 2.06 -78.29
N PRO A 272 -5.49 0.78 -78.29
CA PRO A 272 -4.85 0.17 -77.14
C PRO A 272 -3.56 0.90 -76.74
N ALA A 273 -3.56 1.50 -75.55
CA ALA A 273 -2.42 2.23 -75.01
C ALA A 273 -2.38 2.12 -73.49
N TYR A 274 -1.18 2.09 -72.92
CA TYR A 274 -0.96 2.22 -71.48
C TYR A 274 -1.01 3.70 -71.04
N PRO A 275 -1.20 3.99 -69.75
CA PRO A 275 -1.19 5.36 -69.23
C PRO A 275 0.14 6.09 -69.51
N THR A 276 0.06 7.34 -69.98
CA THR A 276 1.23 8.14 -70.45
C THR A 276 2.18 8.62 -69.36
N ALA A 277 1.74 8.74 -68.09
CA ALA A 277 2.57 8.88 -66.89
C ALA A 277 1.66 9.12 -65.66
N GLY A 278 2.13 8.75 -64.47
CA GLY A 278 1.62 9.35 -63.24
C GLY A 278 2.09 10.81 -63.12
N PRO A 279 1.31 11.70 -62.49
CA PRO A 279 1.70 13.10 -62.33
C PRO A 279 2.95 13.17 -61.43
N THR A 280 4.08 13.58 -62.02
CA THR A 280 5.41 13.78 -61.40
C THR A 280 6.27 12.52 -61.13
N ASN A 281 7.50 12.52 -61.67
CA ASN A 281 8.63 11.66 -61.29
C ASN A 281 8.60 10.17 -61.67
N ASN A 282 8.01 9.78 -62.82
CA ASN A 282 8.01 8.38 -63.31
C ASN A 282 7.51 7.36 -62.27
N ARG A 283 6.42 7.68 -61.57
CA ARG A 283 5.78 6.80 -60.57
C ARG A 283 4.38 6.41 -60.99
N PHE A 284 3.94 5.22 -60.59
CA PHE A 284 2.60 4.72 -60.86
C PHE A 284 1.57 5.34 -59.90
N GLY A 285 0.96 6.46 -60.32
CA GLY A 285 -0.10 7.12 -59.57
C GLY A 285 0.32 7.57 -58.16
N SER A 286 -0.65 7.66 -57.24
CA SER A 286 -0.41 7.97 -55.84
C SER A 286 -0.70 6.77 -54.94
N CYS A 287 0.03 6.69 -53.85
CA CYS A 287 -0.13 5.66 -52.85
C CYS A 287 -1.55 5.67 -52.29
N ASN A 288 -2.17 4.50 -52.15
CA ASN A 288 -3.54 4.33 -51.65
C ASN A 288 -4.64 5.03 -52.46
N SER A 289 -4.35 5.57 -53.65
CA SER A 289 -5.40 6.04 -54.57
C SER A 289 -5.93 4.89 -55.43
N GLN A 290 -7.15 5.05 -55.93
CA GLN A 290 -7.69 4.17 -56.97
C GLN A 290 -7.02 4.43 -58.32
N PHE A 291 -6.93 3.40 -59.16
CA PHE A 291 -6.50 3.51 -60.54
C PHE A 291 -7.70 3.30 -61.48
N GLY A 292 -7.95 4.31 -62.32
CA GLY A 292 -9.15 4.43 -63.14
C GLY A 292 -10.09 5.52 -62.62
N SER A 293 -10.92 6.07 -63.51
CA SER A 293 -11.88 7.13 -63.18
C SER A 293 -13.32 6.64 -63.30
N THR A 294 -13.73 6.20 -64.49
CA THR A 294 -15.06 5.62 -64.76
C THR A 294 -15.10 4.11 -64.53
N THR A 295 -14.07 3.40 -65.00
CA THR A 295 -13.82 1.98 -64.70
C THR A 295 -12.66 1.87 -63.73
N ILE A 296 -12.84 1.17 -62.62
CA ILE A 296 -11.81 0.99 -61.59
C ILE A 296 -11.05 -0.31 -61.87
N TYR A 297 -9.78 -0.21 -62.23
CA TYR A 297 -8.90 -1.35 -62.52
C TYR A 297 -8.11 -1.81 -61.31
N MET A 298 -7.96 -0.94 -60.30
CA MET A 298 -7.39 -1.28 -59.02
C MET A 298 -7.88 -0.30 -57.93
N ASN A 299 -8.44 -0.83 -56.85
CA ASN A 299 -9.02 -0.01 -55.77
C ASN A 299 -7.97 0.76 -54.95
N LYS A 300 -6.78 0.18 -54.76
CA LYS A 300 -5.70 0.76 -53.96
C LYS A 300 -4.36 0.45 -54.62
N ILE A 301 -3.64 1.49 -55.02
CA ILE A 301 -2.25 1.36 -55.46
C ILE A 301 -1.37 1.02 -54.24
N PRO A 302 -0.64 -0.10 -54.26
CA PRO A 302 0.26 -0.49 -53.18
C PRO A 302 1.48 0.45 -53.09
N CYS A 303 2.04 0.54 -51.90
CA CYS A 303 3.19 1.38 -51.58
C CYS A 303 4.39 0.54 -51.20
N ASP A 304 5.59 1.08 -51.42
CA ASP A 304 6.79 0.43 -50.93
C ASP A 304 6.75 0.31 -49.38
N PRO A 305 7.08 -0.87 -48.81
CA PRO A 305 7.01 -1.10 -47.36
C PRO A 305 8.06 -0.33 -46.55
N LEU A 306 9.13 0.18 -47.18
CA LEU A 306 10.21 0.92 -46.52
C LEU A 306 9.98 2.44 -46.57
N ALA A 307 9.46 2.93 -47.70
CA ALA A 307 9.08 4.33 -47.87
C ALA A 307 7.69 4.37 -48.53
N PRO A 308 6.74 5.20 -48.07
CA PRO A 308 5.37 5.24 -48.60
C PRO A 308 5.29 5.93 -49.97
N THR A 309 6.14 5.50 -50.91
CA THR A 309 6.21 5.99 -52.27
C THR A 309 5.68 4.92 -53.22
N PRO A 310 4.91 5.30 -54.26
CA PRO A 310 4.50 4.38 -55.31
C PRO A 310 5.70 3.85 -56.10
N TYR A 311 5.50 2.71 -56.74
CA TYR A 311 6.52 2.07 -57.57
C TYR A 311 6.84 2.86 -58.85
N TYR A 312 8.04 2.64 -59.37
CA TYR A 312 8.50 3.29 -60.60
C TYR A 312 7.75 2.72 -61.81
N TYR A 313 7.30 3.63 -62.67
CA TYR A 313 6.57 3.31 -63.89
C TYR A 313 6.98 4.28 -65.00
N GLN A 314 7.49 3.72 -66.08
CA GLN A 314 7.85 4.46 -67.27
C GLN A 314 7.24 3.80 -68.52
N PRO A 315 6.28 4.45 -69.18
CA PRO A 315 5.83 4.03 -70.49
C PRO A 315 6.87 4.43 -71.56
N ASN A 316 6.93 3.67 -72.65
CA ASN A 316 7.73 4.02 -73.82
C ASN A 316 7.03 5.12 -74.65
N ASN A 317 7.74 5.79 -75.56
CA ASN A 317 7.27 6.93 -76.36
C ASN A 317 5.98 6.64 -77.17
N SER A 318 5.70 5.37 -77.47
CA SER A 318 4.49 4.94 -78.18
C SER A 318 3.35 4.49 -77.24
N ASN A 319 3.54 4.49 -75.92
CA ASN A 319 2.62 3.95 -74.89
C ASN A 319 2.17 2.49 -75.12
N LEU A 320 2.90 1.76 -75.95
CA LEU A 320 2.61 0.36 -76.28
C LEU A 320 3.34 -0.62 -75.39
N THR A 321 4.40 -0.18 -74.71
CA THR A 321 5.20 -0.95 -73.76
C THR A 321 5.46 -0.11 -72.52
N TYR A 322 5.71 -0.76 -71.39
CA TYR A 322 6.05 -0.10 -70.13
C TYR A 322 7.14 -0.88 -69.38
N THR A 323 7.82 -0.17 -68.48
CA THR A 323 8.77 -0.73 -67.52
C THR A 323 8.29 -0.41 -66.12
N LEU A 324 7.99 -1.44 -65.32
CA LEU A 324 7.75 -1.33 -63.88
C LEU A 324 9.01 -1.73 -63.12
N CYS A 325 9.36 -0.97 -62.09
CA CYS A 325 10.57 -1.21 -61.34
C CYS A 325 10.39 -0.97 -59.83
N ALA A 326 11.00 -1.84 -59.03
CA ALA A 326 11.11 -1.68 -57.58
C ALA A 326 12.54 -1.99 -57.11
N CYS A 327 13.00 -1.29 -56.09
CA CYS A 327 14.32 -1.51 -55.50
C CYS A 327 14.25 -2.71 -54.52
N ILE A 328 15.13 -3.71 -54.71
CA ILE A 328 15.18 -4.90 -53.85
C ILE A 328 16.27 -4.72 -52.80
N GLU A 329 15.98 -5.06 -51.54
CA GLU A 329 16.95 -4.96 -50.45
C GLU A 329 17.92 -6.15 -50.44
N ASN A 330 17.42 -7.37 -50.66
CA ASN A 330 18.23 -8.58 -50.71
C ASN A 330 19.07 -8.67 -51.99
N LYS A 331 20.38 -8.42 -51.86
CA LYS A 331 21.35 -8.51 -52.96
C LYS A 331 21.51 -9.93 -53.53
N ALA A 332 21.18 -10.97 -52.77
CA ALA A 332 21.29 -12.36 -53.19
C ALA A 332 20.00 -12.93 -53.80
N ASP A 333 18.99 -12.09 -54.04
CA ASP A 333 17.74 -12.53 -54.66
C ASP A 333 17.97 -12.95 -56.13
N PRO A 334 17.50 -14.14 -56.56
CA PRO A 334 17.73 -14.65 -57.91
C PRO A 334 16.97 -13.88 -58.99
N ASP A 335 15.85 -13.24 -58.65
CA ASP A 335 15.05 -12.47 -59.60
C ASP A 335 15.53 -11.01 -59.73
N ALA A 336 16.58 -10.66 -58.99
CA ALA A 336 17.11 -9.31 -58.98
C ALA A 336 17.91 -9.04 -60.26
N THR A 337 17.40 -8.14 -61.09
CA THR A 337 18.12 -7.63 -62.26
C THR A 337 19.19 -6.63 -61.81
N GLY A 338 20.33 -6.62 -62.51
CA GLY A 338 21.40 -5.66 -62.22
C GLY A 338 21.02 -4.27 -62.71
N GLY A 339 21.21 -3.24 -61.86
CA GLY A 339 20.95 -1.84 -62.20
C GLY A 339 20.05 -1.12 -61.18
N ASP A 340 19.92 0.20 -61.36
CA ASP A 340 19.01 1.06 -60.60
C ASP A 340 17.76 1.35 -61.44
N CYS A 341 16.59 1.54 -60.81
CA CYS A 341 15.37 2.05 -61.43
C CYS A 341 15.54 3.52 -61.86
N SER A 342 16.44 3.79 -62.82
CA SER A 342 16.75 5.12 -63.36
C SER A 342 17.16 6.17 -62.29
N GLY A 343 17.96 5.76 -61.30
CA GLY A 343 18.49 6.67 -60.26
C GLY A 343 17.53 6.93 -59.09
N THR A 344 16.46 6.14 -58.97
CA THR A 344 15.43 6.34 -57.93
C THR A 344 15.65 5.44 -56.70
N CYS A 345 16.57 4.48 -56.75
CA CYS A 345 16.91 3.68 -55.59
C CYS A 345 17.80 4.45 -54.61
N PRO A 346 17.58 4.30 -53.29
CA PRO A 346 18.48 4.85 -52.28
C PRO A 346 19.94 4.40 -52.48
N VAL A 347 20.88 5.30 -52.20
CA VAL A 347 22.32 5.05 -52.30
C VAL A 347 22.70 3.78 -51.51
N GLY A 348 23.21 2.76 -52.21
CA GLY A 348 23.60 1.46 -51.62
C GLY A 348 22.73 0.26 -52.04
N ILE A 349 21.60 0.51 -52.72
CA ILE A 349 20.73 -0.52 -53.31
C ILE A 349 20.98 -0.54 -54.83
N ASN A 350 21.82 -1.47 -55.31
CA ASN A 350 22.24 -1.57 -56.72
C ASN A 350 21.52 -2.72 -57.48
N LYS A 351 20.37 -3.16 -56.98
CA LYS A 351 19.58 -4.22 -57.60
C LYS A 351 18.10 -3.86 -57.60
N ASN A 352 17.44 -4.19 -58.70
CA ASN A 352 16.03 -3.91 -58.91
C ASN A 352 15.27 -5.17 -59.34
N TYR A 353 13.94 -5.13 -59.17
CA TYR A 353 13.02 -6.06 -59.78
C TYR A 353 12.32 -5.33 -60.92
N ILE A 354 12.55 -5.77 -62.16
CA ILE A 354 11.90 -5.19 -63.33
C ILE A 354 10.81 -6.12 -63.83
N VAL A 355 9.60 -5.58 -63.99
CA VAL A 355 8.48 -6.24 -64.65
C VAL A 355 8.18 -5.48 -65.93
N ASN A 356 8.44 -6.13 -67.05
CA ASN A 356 8.06 -5.65 -68.37
C ASN A 356 6.73 -6.28 -68.79
N GLN A 357 6.12 -5.72 -69.83
CA GLN A 357 4.96 -6.33 -70.49
C GLN A 357 5.25 -7.81 -70.85
N PRO A 358 4.26 -8.71 -70.70
CA PRO A 358 4.38 -10.11 -71.13
C PRO A 358 4.60 -10.28 -72.64
#